data_AF-A0AAD3S9Y1-F1
#
_entry.id   AF-A0AAD3S9Y1-F1
#
_cell.length_a   1.000
_cell.length_b   1.000
_cell.length_c   1.000
_cell.angle_alpha   90.00
_cell.angle_beta   90.00
_cell.angle_gamma   90.00
#
_symmetry.space_group_name_H-M   'P 1'
#
loop_
_entity.id
_entity.type
_entity.pdbx_description
1 polymer ?
#
loop_
_entity_poly.entity_id
_entity_poly.type
_entity_poly.pdbx_seq_one_letter_code
_entity_poly.pdbx_strand_id
1 'polypeptide(L)'
;MQTLKNIDSTDGEDIEEKIVERRTLTPANIDLDVQKDYKGKIVAKEESMGRDLFRIRDVSAPNLVNKFSLIQEILDNYVDVAIYCDFPGVAMRLVGDFEKSMGRDLFKIRKVWDPNLEEEFALIRATVDEYPYVAVYSEFPGVVMRPVGDFKNTVDYNYQALKGNVNISKLIQLGFTFSDEKGNFPTDGTGKYLVWQFNFRGFDLTKDVYASESIDLLKQSEIDFEKNNNVGIDLSRFGELLMSSGIVLNDEIRWVTFHGGYDFGYLLKVLTGRRLPDTLEEFLKLASVFFPVVYDIKYLMKFCDRVYGGLNKLAELLGVEMIDTCHQAGTRSLLACHAFMKMKDKFFNGSPEKYAGVLHGLVNEED
;
A
#
# COMPACT_ATOMS: atom_id res chain seq x y z
N MET A 1 -39.60 1.04 -35.48
CA MET A 1 -40.02 0.49 -36.78
C MET A 1 -39.35 1.33 -37.85
N GLN A 2 -38.45 0.70 -38.63
CA GLN A 2 -37.82 1.18 -39.89
C GLN A 2 -36.95 2.47 -39.86
N THR A 3 -35.97 2.73 -40.72
CA THR A 3 -34.96 2.01 -41.54
C THR A 3 -34.10 3.12 -42.17
N LEU A 4 -32.78 2.91 -42.23
CA LEU A 4 -31.70 3.48 -43.09
C LEU A 4 -31.94 4.75 -43.95
N LYS A 5 -30.93 5.62 -43.99
CA LYS A 5 -30.32 6.09 -45.26
C LYS A 5 -28.88 6.58 -45.09
N ASN A 6 -27.98 5.98 -45.86
CA ASN A 6 -26.63 6.47 -46.19
C ASN A 6 -26.72 7.73 -47.06
N ILE A 7 -25.80 8.68 -46.87
CA ILE A 7 -25.25 9.53 -47.93
C ILE A 7 -23.77 9.76 -47.62
N ASP A 8 -22.93 9.41 -48.58
CA ASP A 8 -21.49 9.70 -48.67
C ASP A 8 -21.26 11.14 -49.18
N SER A 9 -20.16 11.74 -48.70
CA SER A 9 -19.25 12.72 -49.36
C SER A 9 -19.83 13.96 -50.07
N THR A 10 -19.52 15.17 -49.58
CA THR A 10 -18.41 16.07 -50.04
C THR A 10 -18.61 17.51 -49.52
N ASP A 11 -17.50 18.24 -49.46
CA ASP A 11 -17.33 19.71 -49.42
C ASP A 11 -17.31 20.40 -48.05
N GLY A 12 -16.16 21.03 -47.80
CA GLY A 12 -15.80 21.72 -46.58
C GLY A 12 -16.13 23.21 -46.59
N GLU A 13 -16.08 23.80 -45.40
CA GLU A 13 -16.05 25.24 -45.18
C GLU A 13 -15.16 25.51 -43.94
N ASP A 14 -14.20 26.41 -44.15
CA ASP A 14 -13.14 26.84 -43.25
C ASP A 14 -13.65 27.58 -42.00
N ILE A 15 -13.09 27.25 -40.83
CA ILE A 15 -13.08 28.11 -39.65
C ILE A 15 -11.62 28.46 -39.37
N GLU A 16 -11.20 29.67 -39.74
CA GLU A 16 -9.85 30.20 -39.46
C GLU A 16 -9.59 30.32 -37.94
N GLU A 17 -8.64 29.53 -37.43
CA GLU A 17 -8.11 29.63 -36.07
C GLU A 17 -7.05 30.75 -35.98
N LYS A 18 -7.27 31.74 -35.10
CA LYS A 18 -6.28 32.81 -34.82
C LYS A 18 -5.29 32.37 -33.72
N ILE A 19 -4.00 32.37 -34.06
CA ILE A 19 -2.87 32.01 -33.19
C ILE A 19 -2.43 33.21 -32.35
N VAL A 20 -2.15 33.00 -31.06
CA VAL A 20 -1.84 34.09 -30.09
C VAL A 20 -0.38 34.10 -29.62
N GLU A 21 0.37 32.99 -29.70
CA GLU A 21 1.79 32.95 -29.28
C GLU A 21 2.56 31.78 -29.95
N ARG A 22 3.83 31.99 -30.31
CA ARG A 22 4.72 31.00 -30.98
C ARG A 22 6.09 30.93 -30.30
N ARG A 23 6.63 29.72 -30.06
CA ARG A 23 8.02 29.51 -29.62
C ARG A 23 8.62 28.24 -30.21
N THR A 24 9.88 28.33 -30.60
CA THR A 24 10.71 27.22 -31.10
C THR A 24 11.61 26.73 -29.98
N LEU A 25 11.64 25.41 -29.74
CA LEU A 25 12.55 24.78 -28.78
C LEU A 25 13.50 23.85 -29.53
N THR A 26 14.80 23.94 -29.26
CA THR A 26 15.82 23.05 -29.83
C THR A 26 16.67 22.42 -28.73
N PRO A 27 16.54 21.10 -28.54
CA PRO A 27 17.69 20.23 -28.33
C PRO A 27 17.82 19.24 -29.49
N ALA A 28 19.04 19.13 -30.02
CA ALA A 28 19.52 18.19 -31.04
C ALA A 28 18.46 17.37 -31.83
N ASN A 29 18.08 17.92 -33.00
CA ASN A 29 17.50 17.27 -34.17
C ASN A 29 15.97 17.03 -34.25
N ILE A 30 15.13 17.77 -33.54
CA ILE A 30 13.69 17.85 -33.90
C ILE A 30 13.21 19.30 -33.73
N ASP A 31 12.72 19.91 -34.82
CA ASP A 31 11.97 21.17 -34.79
C ASP A 31 10.51 20.87 -34.43
N LEU A 32 10.05 21.31 -33.26
CA LEU A 32 8.66 21.22 -32.82
C LEU A 32 8.03 22.62 -32.78
N ASP A 33 6.94 22.82 -33.53
CA ASP A 33 6.14 24.05 -33.50
C ASP A 33 4.93 23.84 -32.57
N VAL A 34 4.83 24.66 -31.52
CA VAL A 34 3.81 24.53 -30.46
C VAL A 34 2.95 25.80 -30.46
N GLN A 35 1.64 25.63 -30.63
CA GLN A 35 0.67 26.72 -30.65
C GLN A 35 -0.38 26.57 -29.54
N LYS A 36 -0.85 27.70 -29.01
CA LYS A 36 -1.99 27.79 -28.08
C LYS A 36 -3.21 28.33 -28.79
N ASP A 37 -4.35 27.65 -28.61
CA ASP A 37 -5.63 28.17 -29.08
C ASP A 37 -6.20 29.26 -28.14
N TYR A 38 -7.27 29.92 -28.57
CA TYR A 38 -7.92 31.01 -27.84
C TYR A 38 -8.62 30.58 -26.53
N LYS A 39 -8.66 29.28 -26.22
CA LYS A 39 -9.16 28.70 -24.96
C LYS A 39 -8.04 28.23 -24.04
N GLY A 40 -6.78 28.42 -24.42
CA GLY A 40 -5.61 28.04 -23.63
C GLY A 40 -5.23 26.56 -23.76
N LYS A 41 -5.81 25.81 -24.71
CA LYS A 41 -5.45 24.42 -24.98
C LYS A 41 -4.23 24.39 -25.91
N ILE A 42 -3.22 23.58 -25.59
CA ILE A 42 -2.05 23.39 -26.44
C ILE A 42 -2.44 22.43 -27.57
N VAL A 43 -2.32 22.91 -28.81
CA VAL A 43 -2.60 22.12 -30.01
C VAL A 43 -1.35 22.14 -30.86
N ALA A 44 -0.70 20.98 -31.01
CA ALA A 44 0.37 20.81 -31.98
C ALA A 44 -0.26 20.65 -33.37
N LYS A 45 -0.07 21.62 -34.27
CA LYS A 45 -0.48 21.57 -35.68
C LYS A 45 0.73 21.89 -36.57
N GLU A 46 0.85 21.16 -37.66
CA GLU A 46 1.98 21.20 -38.61
C GLU A 46 1.71 22.22 -39.75
N GLU A 47 2.69 23.07 -40.08
CA GLU A 47 2.73 23.84 -41.33
C GLU A 47 3.50 23.03 -42.40
N SER A 48 2.86 22.83 -43.55
CA SER A 48 3.21 21.87 -44.59
C SER A 48 4.64 21.96 -45.15
N MET A 49 5.31 20.80 -45.26
CA MET A 49 5.69 20.24 -46.57
C MET A 49 5.87 18.73 -46.47
N GLY A 50 4.75 18.01 -46.51
CA GLY A 50 4.65 16.64 -47.02
C GLY A 50 5.23 15.53 -46.15
N ARG A 51 4.35 14.90 -45.36
CA ARG A 51 4.55 13.66 -44.57
C ARG A 51 5.43 13.93 -43.33
N ASP A 52 5.03 13.66 -42.08
CA ASP A 52 4.24 12.55 -41.54
C ASP A 52 3.75 12.92 -40.12
N LEU A 53 2.57 12.39 -39.72
CA LEU A 53 2.25 12.13 -38.32
C LEU A 53 3.40 11.34 -37.67
N PHE A 54 3.74 11.64 -36.42
CA PHE A 54 4.52 10.71 -35.61
C PHE A 54 3.72 9.41 -35.42
N ARG A 55 4.01 8.43 -36.27
CA ARG A 55 3.55 7.05 -36.16
C ARG A 55 4.67 6.24 -35.52
N ILE A 56 4.47 5.76 -34.30
CA ILE A 56 5.38 4.78 -33.68
C ILE A 56 5.18 3.45 -34.41
N ARG A 57 5.93 3.23 -35.50
CA ARG A 57 5.76 2.06 -36.39
C ARG A 57 6.60 0.84 -36.04
N ASP A 58 7.46 0.88 -35.03
CA ASP A 58 8.26 -0.30 -34.71
C ASP A 58 8.58 -0.42 -33.21
N VAL A 59 8.09 -1.50 -32.61
CA VAL A 59 8.34 -1.92 -31.21
C VAL A 59 9.18 -3.21 -31.21
N SER A 60 10.06 -3.39 -32.20
CA SER A 60 11.01 -4.51 -32.22
C SER A 60 12.43 -4.08 -31.77
N ALA A 61 12.69 -4.18 -30.46
CA ALA A 61 14.01 -4.11 -29.76
C ALA A 61 14.92 -2.86 -30.03
N PRO A 62 16.14 -2.75 -29.47
CA PRO A 62 16.60 -2.75 -28.08
C PRO A 62 16.66 -1.33 -27.45
N ASN A 63 16.13 -0.29 -28.13
CA ASN A 63 16.29 1.13 -27.74
C ASN A 63 15.09 1.72 -26.96
N LEU A 64 14.35 0.89 -26.21
CA LEU A 64 13.20 1.36 -25.41
C LEU A 64 13.60 2.43 -24.38
N VAL A 65 14.79 2.28 -23.77
CA VAL A 65 15.27 3.15 -22.68
C VAL A 65 15.45 4.61 -23.11
N ASN A 66 16.00 4.87 -24.31
CA ASN A 66 16.16 6.23 -24.83
C ASN A 66 14.83 6.86 -25.30
N LYS A 67 13.81 6.03 -25.58
CA LYS A 67 12.46 6.50 -25.89
C LYS A 67 11.67 6.82 -24.62
N PHE A 68 11.94 6.12 -23.51
CA PHE A 68 11.37 6.44 -22.20
C PHE A 68 11.84 7.79 -21.67
N SER A 69 13.13 8.13 -21.79
CA SER A 69 13.64 9.43 -21.33
C SER A 69 12.99 10.63 -22.05
N LEU A 70 12.71 10.48 -23.34
CA LEU A 70 12.04 11.53 -24.13
C LEU A 70 10.55 11.66 -23.77
N ILE A 71 9.87 10.53 -23.52
CA ILE A 71 8.47 10.54 -23.05
C ILE A 71 8.39 11.15 -21.64
N GLN A 72 9.34 10.83 -20.77
CA GLN A 72 9.45 11.38 -19.42
C GLN A 72 9.64 12.91 -19.45
N GLU A 73 10.58 13.42 -20.27
CA GLU A 73 10.83 14.85 -20.41
C GLU A 73 9.62 15.62 -20.96
N ILE A 74 8.83 14.99 -21.83
CA ILE A 74 7.58 15.56 -22.35
C ILE A 74 6.47 15.58 -21.29
N LEU A 75 6.38 14.55 -20.44
CA LEU A 75 5.34 14.48 -19.41
C LEU A 75 5.66 15.34 -18.18
N ASP A 76 6.94 15.45 -17.81
CA ASP A 76 7.40 16.28 -16.68
C ASP A 76 7.19 17.79 -16.93
N ASN A 77 7.17 18.20 -18.20
CA ASN A 77 7.02 19.60 -18.60
C ASN A 77 5.60 19.99 -19.04
N TYR A 78 4.71 19.01 -19.26
CA TYR A 78 3.36 19.26 -19.80
C TYR A 78 2.32 18.40 -19.09
N VAL A 79 1.50 19.03 -18.25
CA VAL A 79 0.53 18.37 -17.33
C VAL A 79 -0.68 17.76 -18.07
N ASP A 80 -0.83 17.96 -19.39
CA ASP A 80 -1.94 17.44 -20.18
C ASP A 80 -1.50 16.99 -21.60
N VAL A 81 -0.76 15.89 -21.69
CA VAL A 81 -0.35 15.29 -22.98
C VAL A 81 -1.22 14.07 -23.31
N ALA A 82 -2.00 14.15 -24.38
CA ALA A 82 -2.72 13.00 -24.94
C ALA A 82 -1.82 12.20 -25.88
N ILE A 83 -1.43 10.98 -25.50
CA ILE A 83 -0.63 10.07 -26.34
C ILE A 83 -1.57 9.19 -27.17
N TYR A 84 -1.55 9.34 -28.50
CA TYR A 84 -2.28 8.46 -29.42
C TYR A 84 -1.39 7.31 -29.91
N CYS A 85 -1.79 6.06 -29.67
CA CYS A 85 -1.08 4.86 -30.10
C CYS A 85 -1.99 3.97 -30.96
N ASP A 86 -1.48 3.50 -32.12
CA ASP A 86 -2.21 2.67 -33.09
C ASP A 86 -2.58 1.25 -32.56
N PHE A 87 -2.11 0.87 -31.37
CA PHE A 87 -2.44 -0.39 -30.70
C PHE A 87 -3.06 -0.13 -29.32
N PRO A 88 -4.40 -0.21 -29.18
CA PRO A 88 -5.10 0.12 -27.93
C PRO A 88 -4.60 -0.69 -26.72
N GLY A 89 -4.23 -1.96 -26.93
CA GLY A 89 -3.71 -2.83 -25.88
C GLY A 89 -2.29 -2.47 -25.41
N VAL A 90 -1.47 -1.85 -26.27
CA VAL A 90 -0.12 -1.42 -25.92
C VAL A 90 -0.17 -0.05 -25.21
N ALA A 91 -1.05 0.86 -25.66
CA ALA A 91 -1.29 2.14 -25.01
C ALA A 91 -1.82 1.95 -23.58
N MET A 92 -2.84 1.10 -23.40
CA MET A 92 -3.42 0.83 -22.09
C MET A 92 -2.42 0.16 -21.13
N ARG A 93 -1.53 -0.69 -21.67
CA ARG A 93 -0.44 -1.30 -20.90
C ARG A 93 0.64 -0.29 -20.53
N LEU A 94 1.02 0.61 -21.45
CA LEU A 94 2.01 1.67 -21.19
C LEU A 94 1.49 2.70 -20.18
N VAL A 95 0.23 3.12 -20.30
CA VAL A 95 -0.42 4.00 -19.31
C VAL A 95 -0.51 3.30 -17.97
N GLY A 96 -0.97 2.05 -17.92
CA GLY A 96 -1.03 1.29 -16.66
C GLY A 96 0.35 0.99 -16.05
N ASP A 97 1.39 0.77 -16.86
CA ASP A 97 2.76 0.57 -16.36
C ASP A 97 3.40 1.90 -15.93
N PHE A 98 3.02 3.03 -16.55
CA PHE A 98 3.39 4.39 -16.14
C PHE A 98 2.69 4.82 -14.85
N GLU A 99 1.38 4.61 -14.73
CA GLU A 99 0.61 4.84 -13.50
C GLU A 99 1.14 4.00 -12.34
N LYS A 100 1.49 2.73 -12.58
CA LYS A 100 2.19 1.89 -11.59
C LYS A 100 3.56 2.43 -11.22
N SER A 101 4.31 2.97 -12.18
CA SER A 101 5.63 3.56 -11.93
C SER A 101 5.51 4.85 -11.09
N MET A 102 4.52 5.71 -11.39
CA MET A 102 4.20 6.88 -10.58
C MET A 102 3.71 6.49 -9.18
N GLY A 103 2.82 5.50 -9.08
CA GLY A 103 2.35 4.92 -7.83
C GLY A 103 3.49 4.42 -6.93
N ARG A 104 4.54 3.84 -7.51
CA ARG A 104 5.76 3.43 -6.79
C ARG A 104 6.61 4.59 -6.33
N ASP A 105 6.68 5.68 -7.09
CA ASP A 105 7.53 6.82 -6.71
C ASP A 105 6.85 7.78 -5.73
N LEU A 106 5.52 7.67 -5.59
CA LEU A 106 4.70 8.41 -4.62
C LEU A 106 4.92 7.97 -3.17
N PHE A 107 5.27 6.70 -2.93
CA PHE A 107 5.43 6.17 -1.57
C PHE A 107 6.90 5.87 -1.24
N LYS A 108 7.35 6.41 -0.11
CA LYS A 108 8.67 6.20 0.45
C LYS A 108 8.58 5.23 1.62
N ILE A 109 8.96 3.97 1.36
CA ILE A 109 9.12 2.97 2.41
C ILE A 109 10.38 3.30 3.24
N ARG A 110 10.16 3.82 4.45
CA ARG A 110 11.19 4.14 5.43
C ARG A 110 11.62 2.86 6.14
N LYS A 111 12.73 2.26 5.66
CA LYS A 111 13.33 1.10 6.30
C LYS A 111 13.97 1.52 7.63
N VAL A 112 13.36 1.12 8.75
CA VAL A 112 13.82 1.44 10.10
C VAL A 112 14.69 0.30 10.62
N TRP A 113 15.86 0.68 11.10
CA TRP A 113 16.90 -0.14 11.71
C TRP A 113 17.27 0.49 13.05
N ASP A 114 18.11 -0.19 13.84
CA ASP A 114 18.51 0.35 15.15
C ASP A 114 19.17 1.75 15.11
N PRO A 115 20.01 2.09 14.11
CA PRO A 115 20.68 3.39 14.06
C PRO A 115 19.75 4.58 13.81
N ASN A 116 18.64 4.41 13.09
CA ASN A 116 17.69 5.49 12.79
C ASN A 116 16.38 5.39 13.57
N LEU A 117 16.26 4.45 14.51
CA LEU A 117 15.01 4.18 15.23
C LEU A 117 14.44 5.43 15.93
N GLU A 118 15.28 6.21 16.60
CA GLU A 118 14.84 7.43 17.32
C GLU A 118 14.31 8.52 16.38
N GLU A 119 15.01 8.73 15.27
CA GLU A 119 14.65 9.72 14.24
C GLU A 119 13.28 9.38 13.66
N GLU A 120 13.05 8.10 13.34
CA GLU A 120 11.80 7.62 12.78
C GLU A 120 10.64 7.72 13.79
N PHE A 121 10.89 7.40 15.06
CA PHE A 121 9.89 7.60 16.10
C PHE A 121 9.60 9.08 16.39
N ALA A 122 10.56 9.99 16.19
CA ALA A 122 10.30 11.41 16.26
C ALA A 122 9.35 11.88 15.16
N LEU A 123 9.52 11.36 13.93
CA LEU A 123 8.59 11.62 12.83
C LEU A 123 7.19 11.03 13.10
N ILE A 124 7.12 9.82 13.66
CA ILE A 124 5.84 9.20 14.03
C ILE A 124 5.11 10.04 15.08
N ARG A 125 5.80 10.49 16.13
CA ARG A 125 5.22 11.39 17.15
C ARG A 125 4.71 12.71 16.58
N ALA A 126 5.36 13.24 15.54
CA ALA A 126 4.90 14.44 14.86
C ALA A 126 3.74 14.18 13.87
N THR A 127 3.51 12.92 13.49
CA THR A 127 2.53 12.51 12.48
C THR A 127 1.20 12.08 13.09
N VAL A 128 1.26 11.41 14.24
CA VAL A 128 0.13 10.64 14.78
C VAL A 128 -1.15 11.46 15.01
N ASP A 129 -1.03 12.71 15.45
CA ASP A 129 -2.18 13.56 15.77
C ASP A 129 -2.97 13.97 14.50
N GLU A 130 -2.28 14.17 13.38
CA GLU A 130 -2.90 14.54 12.09
C GLU A 130 -3.40 13.30 11.31
N TYR A 131 -2.78 12.15 11.54
CA TYR A 131 -3.03 10.90 10.81
C TYR A 131 -3.36 9.73 11.78
N PRO A 132 -4.53 9.75 12.45
CA PRO A 132 -4.84 8.86 13.57
C PRO A 132 -5.19 7.42 13.18
N TYR A 133 -5.31 7.09 11.88
CA TYR A 133 -5.46 5.71 11.45
C TYR A 133 -4.09 5.05 11.29
N VAL A 134 -3.87 3.94 11.99
CA VAL A 134 -2.60 3.21 11.96
C VAL A 134 -2.86 1.80 11.46
N ALA A 135 -2.54 1.55 10.19
CA ALA A 135 -2.56 0.21 9.64
C ALA A 135 -1.31 -0.55 10.03
N VAL A 136 -1.48 -1.76 10.55
CA VAL A 136 -0.39 -2.64 10.99
C VAL A 136 -0.38 -3.94 10.21
N TYR A 137 0.83 -4.43 9.97
CA TYR A 137 1.08 -5.78 9.47
C TYR A 137 2.41 -6.29 10.00
N SER A 138 2.48 -7.56 10.41
CA SER A 138 3.71 -8.21 10.87
C SER A 138 4.19 -9.31 9.93
N GLU A 139 5.51 -9.47 9.83
CA GLU A 139 6.13 -10.68 9.26
C GLU A 139 6.86 -11.44 10.36
N PHE A 140 6.61 -12.74 10.40
CA PHE A 140 7.10 -13.65 11.43
C PHE A 140 7.28 -15.05 10.82
N PRO A 141 7.99 -15.98 11.49
CA PRO A 141 8.46 -17.22 10.87
C PRO A 141 7.36 -18.30 10.77
N GLY A 142 6.10 -17.89 10.61
CA GLY A 142 4.96 -18.77 10.42
C GLY A 142 4.47 -19.47 11.69
N VAL A 143 3.53 -20.38 11.48
CA VAL A 143 2.85 -21.16 12.52
C VAL A 143 3.44 -22.56 12.55
N VAL A 144 4.10 -22.91 13.65
CA VAL A 144 4.80 -24.20 13.83
C VAL A 144 4.08 -25.08 14.84
N MET A 145 3.49 -24.47 15.87
CA MET A 145 2.81 -25.17 16.95
C MET A 145 1.31 -25.25 16.68
N ARG A 146 0.74 -26.44 16.83
CA ARG A 146 -0.71 -26.66 16.84
C ARG A 146 -1.12 -27.21 18.22
N PRO A 147 -2.05 -26.57 18.92
CA PRO A 147 -2.56 -27.09 20.18
C PRO A 147 -3.19 -28.49 19.99
N VAL A 148 -2.94 -29.40 20.93
CA VAL A 148 -3.55 -30.73 20.99
C VAL A 148 -4.36 -30.82 22.28
N GLY A 149 -5.62 -31.22 22.17
CA GLY A 149 -6.53 -31.35 23.31
C GLY A 149 -7.98 -31.04 22.93
N ASP A 150 -8.83 -31.07 23.94
CA ASP A 150 -10.23 -30.67 23.82
C ASP A 150 -10.36 -29.16 24.05
N PHE A 151 -10.95 -28.46 23.07
CA PHE A 151 -11.18 -27.01 23.13
C PHE A 151 -12.67 -26.74 23.25
N LYS A 152 -13.03 -25.69 23.99
CA LYS A 152 -14.44 -25.33 24.22
C LYS A 152 -15.16 -24.99 22.92
N ASN A 153 -14.46 -24.32 22.01
CA ASN A 153 -14.93 -23.90 20.69
C ASN A 153 -13.72 -23.56 19.79
N THR A 154 -14.00 -23.22 18.54
CA THR A 154 -12.98 -22.83 17.55
C THR A 154 -12.19 -21.58 17.98
N VAL A 155 -12.83 -20.64 18.68
CA VAL A 155 -12.20 -19.39 19.14
C VAL A 155 -11.14 -19.66 20.21
N ASP A 156 -11.43 -20.55 21.17
CA ASP A 156 -10.46 -20.99 22.18
C ASP A 156 -9.27 -21.71 21.53
N TYR A 157 -9.52 -22.61 20.57
CA TYR A 157 -8.45 -23.26 19.79
C TYR A 157 -7.57 -22.24 19.07
N ASN A 158 -8.18 -21.27 18.38
CA ASN A 158 -7.47 -20.22 17.63
C ASN A 158 -6.58 -19.40 18.56
N TYR A 159 -7.09 -19.03 19.73
CA TYR A 159 -6.33 -18.28 20.72
C TYR A 159 -5.16 -19.10 21.27
N GLN A 160 -5.36 -20.37 21.64
CA GLN A 160 -4.27 -21.21 22.14
C GLN A 160 -3.17 -21.41 21.08
N ALA A 161 -3.56 -21.51 19.80
CA ALA A 161 -2.60 -21.60 18.69
C ALA A 161 -1.80 -20.30 18.54
N LEU A 162 -2.49 -19.16 18.54
CA LEU A 162 -1.86 -17.84 18.51
C LEU A 162 -0.90 -17.66 19.69
N LYS A 163 -1.36 -17.89 20.92
CA LYS A 163 -0.57 -17.79 22.16
C LYS A 163 0.70 -18.63 22.06
N GLY A 164 0.56 -19.90 21.70
CA GLY A 164 1.67 -20.84 21.60
C GLY A 164 2.73 -20.36 20.59
N ASN A 165 2.31 -19.99 19.39
CA ASN A 165 3.22 -19.56 18.33
C ASN A 165 3.87 -18.21 18.63
N VAL A 166 3.13 -17.19 19.05
CA VAL A 166 3.68 -15.88 19.39
C VAL A 166 4.70 -15.99 20.53
N ASN A 167 4.47 -16.84 21.52
CA ASN A 167 5.39 -16.99 22.65
C ASN A 167 6.72 -17.65 22.27
N ILE A 168 6.72 -18.61 21.33
CA ILE A 168 7.93 -19.37 20.95
C ILE A 168 8.69 -18.81 19.76
N SER A 169 8.06 -17.95 18.96
CA SER A 169 8.66 -17.37 17.75
C SER A 169 9.06 -15.90 17.95
N LYS A 170 9.77 -15.35 16.96
CA LYS A 170 10.32 -14.00 16.99
C LYS A 170 9.73 -13.17 15.85
N LEU A 171 9.37 -11.94 16.16
CA LEU A 171 8.94 -10.96 15.17
C LEU A 171 10.14 -10.61 14.28
N ILE A 172 9.95 -10.59 12.96
CA ILE A 172 11.03 -10.32 11.98
C ILE A 172 10.87 -8.91 11.42
N GLN A 173 9.64 -8.53 11.09
CA GLN A 173 9.33 -7.22 10.53
C GLN A 173 7.96 -6.73 10.99
N LEU A 174 7.80 -5.41 11.02
CA LEU A 174 6.52 -4.76 11.31
C LEU A 174 6.37 -3.54 10.38
N GLY A 175 5.18 -3.35 9.84
CA GLY A 175 4.84 -2.22 8.98
C GLY A 175 3.81 -1.35 9.66
N PHE A 176 4.03 -0.04 9.65
CA PHE A 176 3.03 0.96 10.00
C PHE A 176 2.77 1.89 8.82
N THR A 177 1.51 2.06 8.48
CA THR A 177 1.04 3.09 7.55
C THR A 177 0.03 3.96 8.27
N PHE A 178 0.25 5.27 8.21
CA PHE A 178 -0.60 6.26 8.86
C PHE A 178 -1.53 6.90 7.83
N SER A 179 -2.75 7.22 8.23
CA SER A 179 -3.69 7.93 7.37
C SER A 179 -4.65 8.81 8.16
N ASP A 180 -5.16 9.86 7.54
CA ASP A 180 -6.23 10.69 8.09
C ASP A 180 -7.61 10.06 7.82
N GLU A 181 -8.67 10.70 8.32
CA GLU A 181 -10.05 10.23 8.14
C GLU A 181 -10.49 10.13 6.67
N LYS A 182 -9.83 10.87 5.78
CA LYS A 182 -10.13 10.95 4.34
C LYS A 182 -9.27 10.01 3.49
N GLY A 183 -8.37 9.25 4.11
CA GLY A 183 -7.47 8.34 3.41
C GLY A 183 -6.22 9.02 2.83
N ASN A 184 -5.87 10.24 3.26
CA ASN A 184 -4.60 10.87 2.91
C ASN A 184 -3.47 10.31 3.78
N PHE A 185 -2.24 10.34 3.26
CA PHE A 185 -1.05 9.82 3.95
C PHE A 185 -0.10 10.96 4.35
N PRO A 186 0.70 10.80 5.43
CA PRO A 186 1.71 11.79 5.80
C PRO A 186 2.79 11.89 4.73
N THR A 187 3.35 13.10 4.55
CA THR A 187 4.40 13.36 3.56
C THR A 187 5.73 13.73 4.22
N ASP A 188 6.85 13.53 3.53
CA ASP A 188 8.15 14.05 3.97
C ASP A 188 8.41 15.51 3.57
N GLY A 189 7.37 16.24 3.16
CA GLY A 189 7.49 17.61 2.64
C GLY A 189 8.04 17.72 1.22
N THR A 190 8.49 16.60 0.62
CA THR A 190 8.95 16.55 -0.79
C THR A 190 7.88 16.00 -1.74
N GLY A 191 6.67 15.75 -1.23
CA GLY A 191 5.56 15.16 -1.99
C GLY A 191 5.50 13.63 -1.94
N LYS A 192 6.42 12.96 -1.22
CA LYS A 192 6.37 11.50 -1.03
C LYS A 192 5.65 11.13 0.25
N TYR A 193 4.74 10.16 0.14
CA TYR A 193 4.00 9.58 1.26
C TYR A 193 4.85 8.61 2.06
N LEU A 194 4.70 8.62 3.38
CA LEU A 194 5.54 7.86 4.29
C LEU A 194 4.89 6.55 4.72
N VAL A 195 5.69 5.49 4.71
CA VAL A 195 5.34 4.17 5.27
C VAL A 195 6.53 3.68 6.06
N TRP A 196 6.32 3.22 7.29
CA TRP A 196 7.39 2.73 8.15
C TRP A 196 7.48 1.21 8.08
N GLN A 197 8.70 0.72 7.96
CA GLN A 197 9.01 -0.71 7.95
C GLN A 197 10.15 -1.01 8.92
N PHE A 198 9.79 -1.51 10.09
CA PHE A 198 10.72 -1.87 11.16
C PHE A 198 11.28 -3.26 10.93
N ASN A 199 12.60 -3.40 11.00
CA ASN A 199 13.31 -4.65 10.78
C ASN A 199 14.01 -5.05 12.08
N PHE A 200 13.65 -6.21 12.65
CA PHE A 200 14.09 -6.61 13.98
C PHE A 200 15.26 -7.58 13.94
N ARG A 201 16.15 -7.46 14.93
CA ARG A 201 17.22 -8.43 15.16
C ARG A 201 16.73 -9.59 16.02
N GLY A 202 17.51 -10.66 16.04
CA GLY A 202 17.38 -11.74 17.02
C GLY A 202 16.79 -13.02 16.48
N PHE A 203 16.29 -13.06 15.24
CA PHE A 203 15.87 -14.30 14.59
C PHE A 203 17.06 -15.01 13.92
N ASP A 204 17.33 -16.23 14.33
CA ASP A 204 18.46 -17.06 13.90
C ASP A 204 17.94 -18.38 13.30
N LEU A 205 18.15 -18.56 12.00
CA LEU A 205 17.76 -19.75 11.23
C LEU A 205 18.37 -21.06 11.75
N THR A 206 19.40 -21.01 12.59
CA THR A 206 20.04 -22.22 13.14
C THR A 206 19.50 -22.59 14.53
N LYS A 207 18.82 -21.67 15.22
CA LYS A 207 18.41 -21.84 16.63
C LYS A 207 16.91 -21.73 16.84
N ASP A 208 16.24 -20.88 16.06
CA ASP A 208 14.85 -20.54 16.27
C ASP A 208 13.90 -21.47 15.53
N VAL A 209 12.69 -21.61 16.07
CA VAL A 209 11.62 -22.37 15.42
C VAL A 209 10.97 -21.55 14.31
N TYR A 210 10.72 -22.20 13.18
CA TYR A 210 10.09 -21.60 12.02
C TYR A 210 9.38 -22.64 11.14
N ALA A 211 8.41 -22.17 10.35
CA ALA A 211 7.83 -22.93 9.25
C ALA A 211 8.67 -22.70 7.98
N SER A 212 9.14 -23.78 7.35
CA SER A 212 10.01 -23.69 6.18
C SER A 212 9.39 -22.88 5.03
N GLU A 213 8.11 -23.11 4.74
CA GLU A 213 7.37 -22.38 3.70
C GLU A 213 7.34 -20.86 3.97
N SER A 214 7.19 -20.46 5.24
CA SER A 214 7.22 -19.04 5.62
C SER A 214 8.61 -18.44 5.40
N ILE A 215 9.69 -19.14 5.78
CA ILE A 215 11.06 -18.66 5.54
C ILE A 215 11.36 -18.53 4.05
N ASP A 216 10.92 -19.48 3.23
CA ASP A 216 11.13 -19.42 1.79
C ASP A 216 10.40 -18.20 1.18
N LEU A 217 9.18 -17.90 1.62
CA LEU A 217 8.43 -16.71 1.22
C LEU A 217 9.10 -15.41 1.68
N LEU A 218 9.63 -15.36 2.91
CA LEU A 218 10.34 -14.19 3.41
C LEU A 218 11.66 -13.95 2.66
N LYS A 219 12.39 -15.00 2.29
CA LYS A 219 13.59 -14.90 1.42
C LYS A 219 13.23 -14.40 0.02
N GLN A 220 12.14 -14.91 -0.56
CA GLN A 220 11.62 -14.43 -1.85
C GLN A 220 11.17 -12.96 -1.77
N SER A 221 10.71 -12.53 -0.60
CA SER A 221 10.38 -11.14 -0.30
C SER A 221 11.59 -10.33 0.15
N GLU A 222 12.81 -10.77 -0.18
CA GLU A 222 14.07 -10.05 0.04
C GLU A 222 14.36 -9.68 1.50
N ILE A 223 13.89 -10.48 2.47
CA ILE A 223 14.32 -10.36 3.86
C ILE A 223 15.74 -10.90 4.01
N ASP A 224 16.65 -10.00 4.41
CA ASP A 224 18.03 -10.30 4.75
C ASP A 224 18.18 -10.57 6.25
N PHE A 225 18.12 -11.84 6.63
CA PHE A 225 18.25 -12.29 8.03
C PHE A 225 19.61 -11.96 8.66
N GLU A 226 20.68 -11.90 7.86
CA GLU A 226 22.01 -11.57 8.36
C GLU A 226 22.06 -10.08 8.71
N LYS A 227 21.59 -9.22 7.80
CA LYS A 227 21.45 -7.78 8.07
C LYS A 227 20.53 -7.50 9.25
N ASN A 228 19.40 -8.21 9.37
CA ASN A 228 18.53 -8.13 10.54
C ASN A 228 19.29 -8.37 11.84
N ASN A 229 20.14 -9.41 11.91
CA ASN A 229 20.91 -9.67 13.12
C ASN A 229 22.03 -8.65 13.37
N ASN A 230 22.63 -8.10 12.31
CA ASN A 230 23.74 -7.15 12.42
C ASN A 230 23.29 -5.74 12.83
N VAL A 231 22.18 -5.24 12.27
CA VAL A 231 21.74 -3.83 12.43
C VAL A 231 20.25 -3.66 12.73
N GLY A 232 19.51 -4.77 12.89
CA GLY A 232 18.08 -4.76 13.22
C GLY A 232 17.80 -4.17 14.60
N ILE A 233 16.55 -3.76 14.78
CA ILE A 233 16.05 -3.11 15.98
C ILE A 233 15.99 -4.11 17.14
N ASP A 234 16.39 -3.68 18.34
CA ASP A 234 16.10 -4.42 19.57
C ASP A 234 14.62 -4.25 19.94
N LEU A 235 13.91 -5.36 20.20
CA LEU A 235 12.48 -5.34 20.48
C LEU A 235 12.11 -4.58 21.76
N SER A 236 12.99 -4.60 22.77
CA SER A 236 12.74 -3.89 24.04
C SER A 236 12.79 -2.38 23.80
N ARG A 237 13.83 -1.92 23.09
CA ARG A 237 13.98 -0.51 22.70
C ARG A 237 12.83 -0.02 21.82
N PHE A 238 12.38 -0.84 20.87
CA PHE A 238 11.19 -0.51 20.08
C PHE A 238 9.95 -0.39 20.97
N GLY A 239 9.75 -1.31 21.92
CA GLY A 239 8.63 -1.27 22.87
C GLY A 239 8.62 -0.01 23.74
N GLU A 240 9.79 0.44 24.22
CA GLU A 240 9.93 1.68 24.99
C GLU A 240 9.52 2.92 24.19
N LEU A 241 9.98 3.01 22.94
CA LEU A 241 9.64 4.12 22.05
C LEU A 241 8.17 4.09 21.62
N LEU A 242 7.63 2.90 21.35
CA LEU A 242 6.22 2.69 21.03
C LEU A 242 5.31 3.12 22.18
N MET A 243 5.67 2.79 23.42
CA MET A 243 4.90 3.15 24.61
C MET A 243 4.74 4.67 24.77
N SER A 244 5.73 5.44 24.32
CA SER A 244 5.77 6.91 24.44
C SER A 244 5.52 7.64 23.13
N SER A 245 5.05 6.95 22.08
CA SER A 245 4.85 7.55 20.76
C SER A 245 3.46 8.16 20.54
N GLY A 246 2.52 7.94 21.44
CA GLY A 246 1.12 8.37 21.32
C GLY A 246 0.23 7.44 20.48
N ILE A 247 0.76 6.33 19.93
CA ILE A 247 -0.01 5.41 19.06
C ILE A 247 -0.71 4.28 19.82
N VAL A 248 -0.28 4.00 21.05
CA VAL A 248 -0.89 3.01 21.96
C VAL A 248 -1.42 3.71 23.21
N LEU A 249 -2.35 3.07 23.92
CA LEU A 249 -3.02 3.65 25.10
C LEU A 249 -3.72 4.99 24.79
N ASN A 250 -4.15 5.17 23.54
CA ASN A 250 -4.74 6.41 23.04
C ASN A 250 -6.04 6.09 22.29
N ASP A 251 -7.16 6.59 22.82
CA ASP A 251 -8.51 6.37 22.29
C ASP A 251 -8.77 7.12 20.97
N GLU A 252 -7.91 8.08 20.61
CA GLU A 252 -7.99 8.80 19.33
C GLU A 252 -7.47 7.96 18.16
N ILE A 253 -6.67 6.93 18.45
CA ILE A 253 -6.02 6.09 17.44
C ILE A 253 -6.95 4.98 16.98
N ARG A 254 -7.05 4.83 15.66
CA ARG A 254 -7.84 3.80 15.00
C ARG A 254 -6.90 2.81 14.33
N TRP A 255 -6.70 1.68 14.97
CA TRP A 255 -5.87 0.63 14.42
C TRP A 255 -6.60 -0.11 13.30
N VAL A 256 -5.88 -0.41 12.22
CA VAL A 256 -6.39 -1.16 11.07
C VAL A 256 -5.51 -2.37 10.84
N THR A 257 -6.11 -3.54 10.63
CA THR A 257 -5.37 -4.78 10.33
C THR A 257 -6.14 -5.65 9.34
N PHE A 258 -5.49 -6.68 8.79
CA PHE A 258 -6.15 -7.74 8.06
C PHE A 258 -5.86 -9.08 8.72
N HIS A 259 -6.87 -9.68 9.38
CA HIS A 259 -6.73 -10.94 10.12
C HIS A 259 -5.64 -10.86 11.20
N GLY A 260 -5.69 -9.78 11.99
CA GLY A 260 -4.56 -9.27 12.77
C GLY A 260 -4.29 -9.91 14.11
N GLY A 261 -4.85 -11.09 14.40
CA GLY A 261 -4.66 -11.73 15.70
C GLY A 261 -3.18 -11.86 16.07
N TYR A 262 -2.35 -12.31 15.13
CA TYR A 262 -0.90 -12.43 15.33
C TYR A 262 -0.22 -11.06 15.44
N ASP A 263 -0.62 -10.06 14.65
CA ASP A 263 -0.07 -8.70 14.70
C ASP A 263 -0.19 -8.12 16.12
N PHE A 264 -1.40 -8.15 16.67
CA PHE A 264 -1.66 -7.67 18.04
C PHE A 264 -1.07 -8.58 19.10
N GLY A 265 -0.95 -9.88 18.84
CA GLY A 265 -0.22 -10.81 19.69
C GLY A 265 1.25 -10.40 19.85
N TYR A 266 1.96 -10.13 18.75
CA TYR A 266 3.34 -9.67 18.82
C TYR A 266 3.47 -8.29 19.44
N LEU A 267 2.60 -7.33 19.08
CA LEU A 267 2.62 -6.00 19.68
C LEU A 267 2.41 -6.06 21.20
N LEU A 268 1.45 -6.84 21.70
CA LEU A 268 1.25 -7.03 23.14
C LEU A 268 2.46 -7.69 23.82
N LYS A 269 3.04 -8.73 23.20
CA LYS A 269 4.26 -9.38 23.72
C LYS A 269 5.40 -8.36 23.86
N VAL A 270 5.57 -7.49 22.87
CA VAL A 270 6.58 -6.42 22.86
C VAL A 270 6.29 -5.38 23.94
N LEU A 271 5.08 -4.82 23.98
CA LEU A 271 4.69 -3.75 24.91
C LEU A 271 4.73 -4.19 26.38
N THR A 272 4.43 -5.46 26.65
CA THR A 272 4.41 -6.00 28.02
C THR A 272 5.74 -6.61 28.45
N GLY A 273 6.63 -6.93 27.49
CA GLY A 273 7.84 -7.72 27.73
C GLY A 273 7.56 -9.12 28.30
N ARG A 274 6.32 -9.62 28.16
CA ARG A 274 5.85 -10.87 28.78
C ARG A 274 5.27 -11.81 27.74
N ARG A 275 5.11 -13.08 28.13
CA ARG A 275 4.29 -14.03 27.38
C ARG A 275 2.84 -13.54 27.35
N LEU A 276 2.13 -13.88 26.28
CA LEU A 276 0.70 -13.57 26.17
C LEU A 276 -0.10 -14.21 27.32
N PRO A 277 -1.23 -13.59 27.74
CA PRO A 277 -2.08 -14.09 28.83
C PRO A 277 -2.51 -15.54 28.66
N ASP A 278 -2.97 -16.19 29.72
CA ASP A 278 -3.32 -17.61 29.62
C ASP A 278 -4.68 -17.84 29.00
N THR A 279 -5.59 -16.89 29.21
CA THR A 279 -6.96 -16.92 28.72
C THR A 279 -7.21 -15.88 27.64
N LEU A 280 -8.13 -16.19 26.73
CA LEU A 280 -8.56 -15.26 25.68
C LEU A 280 -9.17 -13.98 26.27
N GLU A 281 -9.95 -14.10 27.34
CA GLU A 281 -10.59 -12.96 28.00
C GLU A 281 -9.55 -11.95 28.52
N GLU A 282 -8.51 -12.42 29.20
CA GLU A 282 -7.42 -11.56 29.67
C GLU A 282 -6.64 -10.93 28.51
N PHE A 283 -6.44 -11.67 27.42
CA PHE A 283 -5.82 -11.14 26.20
C PHE A 283 -6.65 -10.03 25.57
N LEU A 284 -7.95 -10.24 25.37
CA LEU A 284 -8.83 -9.24 24.77
C LEU A 284 -8.93 -8.00 25.66
N LYS A 285 -9.05 -8.19 26.99
CA LYS A 285 -9.06 -7.09 27.96
C LYS A 285 -7.76 -6.30 27.95
N LEU A 286 -6.62 -6.97 27.82
CA LEU A 286 -5.32 -6.30 27.74
C LEU A 286 -5.15 -5.60 26.40
N ALA A 287 -5.55 -6.25 25.30
CA ALA A 287 -5.56 -5.66 23.96
C ALA A 287 -6.39 -4.38 23.92
N SER A 288 -7.59 -4.38 24.50
CA SER A 288 -8.46 -3.19 24.51
C SER A 288 -7.90 -2.02 25.30
N VAL A 289 -6.96 -2.26 26.23
CA VAL A 289 -6.25 -1.18 26.93
C VAL A 289 -5.21 -0.55 26.01
N PHE A 290 -4.38 -1.36 25.35
CA PHE A 290 -3.32 -0.86 24.48
C PHE A 290 -3.84 -0.32 23.13
N PHE A 291 -4.92 -0.91 22.61
CA PHE A 291 -5.51 -0.65 21.31
C PHE A 291 -7.03 -0.47 21.46
N PRO A 292 -7.49 0.71 21.93
CA PRO A 292 -8.89 0.92 22.26
C PRO A 292 -9.84 0.77 21.06
N VAL A 293 -9.40 1.20 19.86
CA VAL A 293 -10.17 1.10 18.63
C VAL A 293 -9.40 0.31 17.58
N VAL A 294 -9.93 -0.87 17.22
CA VAL A 294 -9.34 -1.78 16.24
C VAL A 294 -10.37 -2.16 15.18
N TYR A 295 -9.98 -2.06 13.92
CA TYR A 295 -10.75 -2.53 12.77
C TYR A 295 -10.01 -3.67 12.08
N ASP A 296 -10.52 -4.89 12.23
CA ASP A 296 -10.05 -6.02 11.44
C ASP A 296 -10.82 -6.09 10.12
N ILE A 297 -10.11 -5.78 9.02
CA ILE A 297 -10.67 -5.81 7.66
C ILE A 297 -11.28 -7.19 7.36
N LYS A 298 -10.66 -8.28 7.82
CA LYS A 298 -11.15 -9.64 7.54
C LYS A 298 -12.50 -9.91 8.20
N TYR A 299 -12.74 -9.31 9.36
CA TYR A 299 -14.03 -9.31 10.03
C TYR A 299 -15.03 -8.41 9.28
N LEU A 300 -14.64 -7.17 8.96
CA LEU A 300 -15.48 -6.22 8.22
C LEU A 300 -15.98 -6.76 6.88
N MET A 301 -15.16 -7.53 6.15
CA MET A 301 -15.53 -8.16 4.88
C MET A 301 -16.79 -9.02 4.97
N LYS A 302 -17.17 -9.52 6.15
CA LYS A 302 -18.39 -10.32 6.35
C LYS A 302 -19.68 -9.52 6.14
N PHE A 303 -19.60 -8.20 6.29
CA PHE A 303 -20.71 -7.27 6.11
C PHE A 303 -20.69 -6.60 4.74
N CYS A 304 -19.78 -7.01 3.85
CA CYS A 304 -19.60 -6.45 2.52
C CYS A 304 -20.05 -7.46 1.45
N ASP A 305 -20.99 -7.06 0.61
CA ASP A 305 -21.46 -7.92 -0.49
C ASP A 305 -20.34 -8.24 -1.49
N ARG A 306 -20.21 -9.52 -1.84
CA ARG A 306 -19.29 -10.04 -2.88
C ARG A 306 -17.80 -9.76 -2.59
N VAL A 307 -17.43 -9.58 -1.33
CA VAL A 307 -16.04 -9.41 -0.89
C VAL A 307 -15.55 -10.69 -0.20
N TYR A 308 -14.45 -11.27 -0.68
CA TYR A 308 -13.90 -12.53 -0.15
C TYR A 308 -12.40 -12.68 -0.45
N GLY A 309 -11.79 -13.71 0.13
CA GLY A 309 -10.37 -14.05 -0.09
C GLY A 309 -9.39 -13.36 0.86
N GLY A 310 -8.11 -13.32 0.47
CA GLY A 310 -7.03 -12.65 1.19
C GLY A 310 -6.91 -11.17 0.82
N LEU A 311 -5.97 -10.45 1.48
CA LEU A 311 -5.78 -9.01 1.29
C LEU A 311 -5.56 -8.61 -0.17
N ASN A 312 -4.77 -9.38 -0.95
CA ASN A 312 -4.54 -9.07 -2.37
C ASN A 312 -5.83 -9.16 -3.20
N LYS A 313 -6.68 -10.16 -2.89
CA LYS A 313 -7.94 -10.32 -3.60
C LYS A 313 -8.92 -9.19 -3.24
N LEU A 314 -8.94 -8.80 -1.97
CA LEU A 314 -9.71 -7.64 -1.53
C LEU A 314 -9.26 -6.37 -2.27
N ALA A 315 -7.96 -6.12 -2.34
CA ALA A 315 -7.40 -4.96 -3.04
C ALA A 315 -7.82 -4.95 -4.52
N GLU A 316 -7.72 -6.09 -5.21
CA GLU A 316 -8.19 -6.25 -6.59
C GLU A 316 -9.69 -5.91 -6.73
N LEU A 317 -10.54 -6.43 -5.83
CA LEU A 317 -12.00 -6.18 -5.83
C LEU A 317 -12.37 -4.71 -5.55
N LEU A 318 -11.49 -3.98 -4.84
CA LEU A 318 -11.66 -2.56 -4.54
C LEU A 318 -10.97 -1.65 -5.56
N GLY A 319 -10.28 -2.20 -6.56
CA GLY A 319 -9.45 -1.43 -7.49
C GLY A 319 -8.35 -0.66 -6.76
N VAL A 320 -7.77 -1.25 -5.72
CA VAL A 320 -6.58 -0.73 -5.04
C VAL A 320 -5.36 -1.29 -5.74
N GLU A 321 -4.51 -0.41 -6.25
CA GLU A 321 -3.28 -0.81 -6.91
C GLU A 321 -2.22 -1.23 -5.89
N MET A 322 -1.55 -2.34 -6.18
CA MET A 322 -0.40 -2.78 -5.39
C MET A 322 0.85 -2.03 -5.87
N ILE A 323 1.50 -1.37 -4.93
CA ILE A 323 2.75 -0.63 -5.20
C ILE A 323 3.89 -1.60 -5.52
N ASP A 324 3.91 -2.74 -4.85
CA ASP A 324 4.93 -3.77 -5.01
C ASP A 324 4.31 -5.16 -4.87
N THR A 325 4.92 -6.14 -5.54
CA THR A 325 4.66 -7.57 -5.37
C THR A 325 5.38 -8.16 -4.15
N CYS A 326 6.39 -7.47 -3.61
CA CYS A 326 7.13 -7.90 -2.43
C CYS A 326 6.22 -7.91 -1.19
N HIS A 327 6.09 -9.07 -0.55
CA HIS A 327 5.25 -9.28 0.63
C HIS A 327 6.02 -8.92 1.90
N GLN A 328 6.43 -7.65 2.03
CA GLN A 328 7.06 -7.13 3.25
C GLN A 328 6.07 -6.33 4.08
N ALA A 329 6.30 -6.29 5.40
CA ALA A 329 5.35 -5.72 6.35
C ALA A 329 4.93 -4.28 6.01
N GLY A 330 5.86 -3.44 5.51
CA GLY A 330 5.57 -2.07 5.10
C GLY A 330 4.54 -2.00 3.97
N THR A 331 4.81 -2.66 2.85
CA THR A 331 3.92 -2.66 1.67
C THR A 331 2.57 -3.32 1.98
N ARG A 332 2.56 -4.33 2.85
CA ARG A 332 1.35 -5.00 3.33
C ARG A 332 0.48 -4.11 4.21
N SER A 333 1.09 -3.36 5.14
CA SER A 333 0.38 -2.38 5.97
C SER A 333 -0.24 -1.27 5.12
N LEU A 334 0.44 -0.82 4.07
CA LEU A 334 -0.07 0.18 3.14
C LEU A 334 -1.26 -0.35 2.35
N LEU A 335 -1.14 -1.57 1.82
CA LEU A 335 -2.24 -2.22 1.09
C LEU A 335 -3.47 -2.39 1.99
N ALA A 336 -3.27 -2.78 3.25
CA ALA A 336 -4.34 -2.86 4.25
C ALA A 336 -4.98 -1.49 4.52
N CYS A 337 -4.18 -0.44 4.71
CA CYS A 337 -4.67 0.92 4.92
C CYS A 337 -5.54 1.40 3.75
N HIS A 338 -5.02 1.29 2.53
CA HIS A 338 -5.74 1.76 1.34
C HIS A 338 -7.00 0.93 1.07
N ALA A 339 -6.93 -0.40 1.25
CA ALA A 339 -8.11 -1.27 1.15
C ALA A 339 -9.16 -0.91 2.20
N PHE A 340 -8.76 -0.66 3.44
CA PHE A 340 -9.67 -0.24 4.51
C PHE A 340 -10.36 1.09 4.18
N MET A 341 -9.61 2.11 3.74
CA MET A 341 -10.19 3.42 3.42
C MET A 341 -11.23 3.32 2.29
N LYS A 342 -10.91 2.61 1.20
CA LYS A 342 -11.90 2.37 0.13
C LYS A 342 -13.10 1.56 0.59
N MET A 343 -12.88 0.56 1.45
CA MET A 343 -13.94 -0.30 1.97
C MET A 343 -14.87 0.49 2.91
N LYS A 344 -14.30 1.32 3.80
CA LYS A 344 -15.00 2.22 4.72
C LYS A 344 -15.99 3.10 3.97
N ASP A 345 -15.53 3.74 2.91
CA ASP A 345 -16.37 4.65 2.12
C ASP A 345 -17.44 3.88 1.31
N LYS A 346 -17.05 2.76 0.69
CA LYS A 346 -17.93 2.01 -0.22
C LYS A 346 -19.04 1.23 0.49
N PHE A 347 -18.75 0.61 1.63
CA PHE A 347 -19.66 -0.33 2.29
C PHE A 347 -20.21 0.15 3.62
N PHE A 348 -19.53 1.09 4.27
CA PHE A 348 -19.89 1.55 5.62
C PHE A 348 -20.33 3.02 5.64
N ASN A 349 -20.48 3.67 4.48
CA ASN A 349 -20.81 5.10 4.35
C ASN A 349 -19.91 6.01 5.20
N GLY A 350 -18.65 5.62 5.38
CA GLY A 350 -17.70 6.35 6.22
C GLY A 350 -17.70 6.00 7.71
N SER A 351 -18.62 5.16 8.20
CA SER A 351 -18.85 4.93 9.64
C SER A 351 -18.74 3.45 10.05
N PRO A 352 -17.52 2.93 10.29
CA PRO A 352 -17.30 1.55 10.70
C PRO A 352 -17.37 1.31 12.22
N GLU A 353 -17.68 2.32 13.03
CA GLU A 353 -17.50 2.32 14.50
C GLU A 353 -18.24 1.19 15.21
N LYS A 354 -19.39 0.78 14.68
CA LYS A 354 -20.18 -0.36 15.21
C LYS A 354 -19.37 -1.68 15.23
N TYR A 355 -18.37 -1.80 14.39
CA TYR A 355 -17.59 -3.02 14.18
C TYR A 355 -16.22 -2.99 14.86
N ALA A 356 -15.91 -1.93 15.62
CA ALA A 356 -14.65 -1.78 16.32
C ALA A 356 -14.45 -2.84 17.42
N GLY A 357 -13.20 -3.20 17.67
CA GLY A 357 -12.79 -4.05 18.79
C GLY A 357 -12.88 -5.56 18.54
N VAL A 358 -13.26 -5.99 17.32
CA VAL A 358 -13.39 -7.40 16.97
C VAL A 358 -12.22 -7.86 16.08
N LEU A 359 -11.44 -8.82 16.58
CA LEU A 359 -10.39 -9.49 15.83
C LEU A 359 -10.93 -10.78 15.21
N HIS A 360 -10.70 -10.97 13.90
CA HIS A 360 -11.23 -12.12 13.18
C HIS A 360 -10.75 -13.44 13.80
N GLY A 361 -11.70 -14.33 14.10
CA GLY A 361 -11.42 -15.65 14.65
C GLY A 361 -11.06 -15.70 16.14
N LEU A 362 -11.08 -14.56 16.85
CA LEU A 362 -10.77 -14.47 18.28
C LEU A 362 -11.95 -13.98 19.15
N VAL A 363 -13.10 -13.69 18.54
CA VAL A 363 -14.33 -13.35 19.25
C VAL A 363 -15.46 -14.20 18.68
N ASN A 364 -16.35 -14.69 19.55
CA ASN A 364 -17.54 -15.39 19.09
C ASN A 364 -18.46 -14.38 18.39
N GLU A 365 -18.88 -14.70 17.18
CA GLU A 365 -19.56 -13.77 16.28
C GLU A 365 -21.09 -13.85 16.39
N GLU A 366 -21.60 -14.60 17.39
CA GLU A 366 -23.03 -14.87 17.59
C GLU A 366 -23.65 -14.11 18.78
N ASP A 367 -22.87 -13.31 19.53
CA ASP A 367 -23.34 -12.54 20.70
C ASP A 367 -23.46 -11.03 20.43
#